data_AF-A0A1M4VHT5-F1
#
_entry.id   AF-A0A1M4VHT5-F1
#
_cell.length_a   1.000
_cell.length_b   1.000
_cell.length_c   1.000
_cell.angle_alpha   90.00
_cell.angle_beta   90.00
_cell.angle_gamma   90.00
#
_symmetry.space_group_name_H-M   'P 1'
#
loop_
_entity.id
_entity.type
_entity.pdbx_description
1 polymer ?
#
loop_
_entity_poly.entity_id
_entity_poly.type
_entity_poly.pdbx_seq_one_letter_code
_entity_poly.pdbx_strand_id
1 'polypeptide(L)'
;MHLKYTVSDKDYRKFIWKELLFEHVWNPLILLAYFAFWQVTFLLAQYGMIKRNLPFFVLLLLFFIGVMVEFLFRGDRRIHRKVTNYGDLLYFTSIEVFIMEKDGDVKNCIPWKELKRLKENKKWVFLYFTDLRFIPVEKAAIQESMRGELRQLLESKKHIRKVSLRWTVLVLWGLITVFGMYAVGKSAVSYNGKLSWKIEQWKSVRKVSLDSDNIYEIRLEGMMERIGRRIEISPHLSVKNYSVQFQADGTIDTIDMFLYGFDGNYKPHRNYLIWYDRDKDKSLYVRVQNLEGIEGDGTAYDLDSDFSILEIMMEKIPLEEDVSQWKEKEYGLLYKGNYNWGSDKTGLRFIDRDGSVSLPSPEEWEIKGPSLSVYCVGRQEEITPVRYVYKK
;
A
#
# COMPACT_ATOMS: atom_id res chain seq x y z
N MET A 1 26.43 45.11 35.04
CA MET A 1 26.78 45.42 33.63
C MET A 1 25.63 44.97 32.74
N HIS A 2 25.15 45.79 31.80
CA HIS A 2 23.87 45.56 31.11
C HIS A 2 24.04 45.28 29.61
N LEU A 3 23.17 44.44 29.05
CA LEU A 3 23.14 44.05 27.64
C LEU A 3 21.70 44.13 27.12
N LYS A 4 21.48 44.79 25.98
CA LYS A 4 20.16 44.85 25.35
C LYS A 4 19.88 43.54 24.59
N TYR A 5 18.76 42.90 24.90
CA TYR A 5 18.36 41.65 24.26
C TYR A 5 17.83 41.89 22.85
N THR A 6 18.52 41.35 21.84
CA THR A 6 18.25 41.59 20.41
C THR A 6 17.59 40.41 19.68
N VAL A 7 17.28 39.32 20.37
CA VAL A 7 16.77 38.10 19.72
C VAL A 7 15.27 38.21 19.49
N SER A 8 14.86 38.01 18.23
CA SER A 8 13.44 37.96 17.85
C SER A 8 12.78 36.66 18.33
N ASP A 9 11.46 36.68 18.51
CA ASP A 9 10.67 35.49 18.88
C ASP A 9 10.80 34.36 17.86
N LYS A 10 10.92 34.71 16.58
CA LYS A 10 11.15 33.76 15.49
C LYS A 10 12.51 33.08 15.62
N ASP A 11 13.56 33.85 15.90
CA ASP A 11 14.92 33.31 16.08
C ASP A 11 15.03 32.47 17.36
N TYR A 12 14.37 32.90 18.43
CA TYR A 12 14.29 32.15 19.68
C TYR A 12 13.69 30.75 19.47
N ARG A 13 12.51 30.67 18.84
CA ARG A 13 11.87 29.39 18.48
C ARG A 13 12.77 28.54 17.58
N LYS A 14 13.40 29.16 16.57
CA LYS A 14 14.32 28.47 15.66
C LYS A 14 15.51 27.87 16.40
N PHE A 15 16.08 28.55 17.39
CA PHE A 15 17.19 28.02 18.19
C PHE A 15 16.76 26.81 19.03
N ILE A 16 15.59 26.87 19.67
CA ILE A 16 15.03 25.75 20.44
C ILE A 16 14.81 24.52 19.55
N TRP A 17 14.09 24.68 18.43
CA TRP A 17 13.79 23.57 17.54
C TRP A 17 15.05 22.96 16.94
N LYS A 18 16.00 23.81 16.51
CA LYS A 18 17.29 23.34 16.02
C LYS A 18 18.00 22.54 17.10
N GLU A 19 18.11 23.04 18.33
CA GLU A 19 18.80 22.31 19.37
C GLU A 19 18.14 20.96 19.70
N LEU A 20 16.81 20.94 19.84
CA LEU A 20 16.07 19.71 20.13
C LEU A 20 16.25 18.67 19.02
N LEU A 21 16.25 19.09 17.75
CA LEU A 21 16.50 18.21 16.62
C LEU A 21 17.92 17.63 16.71
N PHE A 22 18.90 18.45 17.07
CA PHE A 22 20.27 18.02 17.35
C PHE A 22 20.40 17.15 18.62
N GLU A 23 19.42 17.10 19.52
CA GLU A 23 19.43 16.14 20.63
C GLU A 23 18.87 14.78 20.19
N HIS A 24 17.84 14.79 19.33
CA HIS A 24 17.20 13.57 18.82
C HIS A 24 18.06 12.81 17.81
N VAL A 25 18.66 13.52 16.85
CA VAL A 25 19.52 12.92 15.82
C VAL A 25 20.73 12.21 16.44
N TRP A 26 21.18 12.64 17.61
CA TRP A 26 22.31 12.06 18.35
C TRP A 26 21.94 10.94 19.30
N ASN A 27 20.65 10.62 19.44
CA ASN A 27 20.23 9.52 20.30
C ASN A 27 20.50 8.17 19.61
N PRO A 28 21.41 7.33 20.15
CA PRO A 28 21.75 6.05 19.52
C PRO A 28 20.56 5.09 19.45
N LEU A 29 19.60 5.18 20.39
CA LEU A 29 18.39 4.35 20.36
C LEU A 29 17.48 4.71 19.18
N ILE A 30 17.33 6.00 18.88
CA ILE A 30 16.54 6.47 17.74
C ILE A 30 17.20 6.02 16.43
N LEU A 31 18.54 6.11 16.35
CA LEU A 31 19.29 5.65 15.18
C LEU A 31 19.18 4.14 14.97
N LEU A 32 19.29 3.33 16.03
CA LEU A 32 19.09 1.87 15.96
C LEU A 32 17.67 1.52 15.54
N ALA A 33 16.66 2.20 16.11
CA ALA A 33 15.26 2.03 15.70
C ALA A 33 15.07 2.41 14.22
N TYR A 34 15.77 3.43 13.73
CA TYR A 34 15.69 3.87 12.34
C TYR A 34 16.31 2.86 11.38
N PHE A 35 17.45 2.29 11.76
CA PHE A 35 18.05 1.18 11.02
C PHE A 35 17.12 -0.04 10.99
N ALA A 36 16.58 -0.44 12.15
CA ALA A 36 15.63 -1.55 12.24
C ALA A 36 14.38 -1.31 11.40
N PHE A 37 13.87 -0.07 11.36
CA PHE A 37 12.73 0.31 10.54
C PHE A 37 13.00 0.07 9.05
N TRP A 38 14.14 0.51 8.54
CA TRP A 38 14.52 0.24 7.15
C TRP A 38 14.69 -1.26 6.87
N GLN A 39 15.28 -2.02 7.79
CA GLN A 39 15.43 -3.46 7.64
C GLN A 39 14.08 -4.18 7.60
N VAL A 40 13.16 -3.86 8.51
CA VAL A 40 11.82 -4.46 8.56
C VAL A 40 11.02 -4.06 7.30
N THR A 41 11.12 -2.81 6.87
CA THR A 41 10.49 -2.31 5.63
C THR A 41 11.00 -3.09 4.42
N PHE A 42 12.32 -3.29 4.31
CA PHE A 42 12.92 -4.10 3.25
C PHE A 42 12.41 -5.56 3.28
N LEU A 43 12.37 -6.19 4.45
CA LEU A 43 11.89 -7.57 4.54
C LEU A 43 10.41 -7.72 4.16
N LEU A 44 9.59 -6.72 4.50
CA LEU A 44 8.20 -6.65 4.04
C LEU A 44 8.13 -6.45 2.52
N ALA A 45 8.94 -5.55 1.97
CA ALA A 45 8.94 -5.25 0.55
C ALA A 45 9.43 -6.43 -0.31
N GLN A 46 10.53 -7.06 0.09
CA GLN A 46 11.16 -8.14 -0.67
C GLN A 46 10.38 -9.46 -0.54
N TYR A 47 10.05 -9.87 0.69
CA TYR A 47 9.57 -11.22 0.98
C TYR A 47 8.09 -11.28 1.41
N GLY A 48 7.44 -10.14 1.66
CA GLY A 48 6.04 -10.04 2.10
C GLY A 48 5.68 -10.95 3.27
N MET A 49 6.58 -11.07 4.25
CA MET A 49 6.38 -11.81 5.49
C MET A 49 5.47 -11.03 6.46
N ILE A 50 4.23 -10.78 6.05
CA ILE A 50 3.31 -9.86 6.73
C ILE A 50 3.08 -10.30 8.19
N LYS A 51 2.73 -11.57 8.43
CA LYS A 51 2.42 -12.06 9.79
C LYS A 51 3.57 -11.85 10.79
N ARG A 52 4.81 -12.00 10.35
CA ARG A 52 5.99 -11.90 11.22
C ARG A 52 6.47 -10.46 11.38
N ASN A 53 6.55 -9.71 10.29
CA ASN A 53 7.25 -8.42 10.27
C ASN A 53 6.32 -7.22 10.43
N LEU A 54 5.02 -7.35 10.13
CA LEU A 54 4.06 -6.26 10.27
C LEU A 54 3.92 -5.78 11.73
N PRO A 55 3.86 -6.65 12.76
CA PRO A 55 3.78 -6.19 14.14
C PRO A 55 5.00 -5.33 14.54
N PHE A 56 6.21 -5.75 14.16
CA PHE A 56 7.44 -4.98 14.42
C PHE A 56 7.46 -3.65 13.67
N PHE A 57 6.98 -3.63 12.41
CA PHE A 57 6.85 -2.40 11.64
C PHE A 57 5.90 -1.40 12.32
N VAL A 58 4.74 -1.87 12.77
CA VAL A 58 3.76 -1.05 13.51
C VAL A 58 4.34 -0.55 14.83
N LEU A 59 5.05 -1.41 15.58
CA LEU A 59 5.72 -1.02 16.82
C LEU A 59 6.75 0.09 16.59
N LEU A 60 7.56 -0.01 15.53
CA LEU A 60 8.54 1.02 15.16
C LEU A 60 7.87 2.32 14.73
N LEU A 61 6.76 2.26 13.98
CA LEU A 61 5.97 3.45 13.65
C LEU A 61 5.41 4.13 14.91
N LEU A 62 4.84 3.37 15.84
CA LEU A 62 4.35 3.91 17.11
C LEU A 62 5.49 4.52 17.94
N PHE A 63 6.66 3.90 17.94
CA PHE A 63 7.86 4.47 18.56
C PHE A 63 8.23 5.83 17.94
N PHE A 64 8.28 5.95 16.61
CA PHE A 64 8.58 7.23 15.95
C PHE A 64 7.49 8.30 16.17
N ILE A 65 6.22 7.91 16.22
CA ILE A 65 5.12 8.81 16.59
C ILE A 65 5.32 9.30 18.03
N GLY A 66 5.63 8.42 18.96
CA GLY A 66 5.93 8.78 20.35
C GLY A 66 7.11 9.74 20.47
N VAL A 67 8.20 9.47 19.75
CA VAL A 67 9.37 10.37 19.66
C VAL A 67 8.99 11.73 19.08
N MET A 68 8.13 11.77 18.05
CA MET A 68 7.65 13.02 17.47
C MET A 68 6.80 13.82 18.46
N VAL A 69 5.89 13.17 19.18
CA VAL A 69 5.06 13.81 20.22
C VAL A 69 5.93 14.35 21.35
N GLU A 70 6.91 13.57 21.82
CA GLU A 70 7.89 14.00 22.83
C GLU A 70 8.68 15.23 22.35
N PHE A 71 9.15 15.21 21.11
CA PHE A 71 9.87 16.32 20.48
C PHE A 71 9.03 17.60 20.47
N LEU A 72 7.77 17.51 20.01
CA LEU A 72 6.86 18.65 19.96
C LEU A 72 6.57 19.22 21.34
N PHE A 73 6.25 18.34 22.30
CA PHE A 73 5.93 18.72 23.67
C PHE A 73 7.11 19.36 24.40
N ARG A 74 8.34 18.85 24.20
CA ARG A 74 9.55 19.46 24.75
C ARG A 74 9.84 20.82 24.13
N GLY A 75 9.61 20.98 22.84
CA GLY A 75 9.74 22.26 22.14
C GLY A 75 8.80 23.31 22.71
N ASP A 76 7.52 22.95 22.80
CA ASP A 76 6.48 23.84 23.30
C ASP A 76 6.72 24.26 24.77
N ARG A 77 7.03 23.31 25.66
CA ARG A 77 7.39 23.62 27.06
C ARG A 77 8.57 24.59 27.18
N ARG A 78 9.62 24.45 26.37
CA ARG A 78 10.78 25.37 26.38
C ARG A 78 10.39 26.75 25.84
N ILE A 79 9.49 26.82 24.86
CA ILE A 79 8.99 28.09 24.32
C ILE A 79 8.09 28.80 25.34
N HIS A 80 7.23 28.08 26.06
CA HIS A 80 6.38 28.66 27.11
C HIS A 80 7.15 29.15 28.34
N ARG A 81 8.32 28.58 28.64
CA ARG A 81 9.22 29.04 29.72
C ARG A 81 10.16 30.18 29.28
N LYS A 82 9.86 30.85 28.16
CA LYS A 82 10.60 32.04 27.71
C LYS A 82 10.43 33.16 28.73
N VAL A 83 11.55 33.73 29.15
CA VAL A 83 11.60 34.81 30.17
C VAL A 83 12.03 36.16 29.59
N THR A 84 12.65 36.17 28.41
CA THR A 84 13.17 37.36 27.73
C THR A 84 12.28 37.81 26.57
N ASN A 85 12.04 39.11 26.46
CA ASN A 85 11.39 39.76 25.33
C ASN A 85 12.38 40.66 24.56
N TYR A 86 12.07 40.97 23.31
CA TYR A 86 12.91 41.82 22.48
C TYR A 86 13.04 43.23 23.08
N GLY A 87 14.28 43.62 23.37
CA GLY A 87 14.63 44.90 23.98
C GLY A 87 14.73 44.89 25.50
N ASP A 88 14.51 43.75 26.17
CA ASP A 88 14.78 43.60 27.62
C ASP A 88 16.27 43.85 27.92
N LEU A 89 16.57 44.33 29.12
CA LEU A 89 17.94 44.57 29.58
C LEU A 89 18.40 43.39 30.46
N LEU A 90 19.49 42.74 30.06
CA LEU A 90 20.11 41.66 30.81
C LEU A 90 21.27 42.20 31.64
N TYR A 91 21.15 42.12 32.97
CA TYR A 91 22.21 42.48 33.90
C TYR A 91 22.86 41.23 34.45
N PHE A 92 24.12 41.05 34.09
CA PHE A 92 24.93 39.94 34.61
C PHE A 92 25.69 40.42 35.85
N THR A 93 25.53 39.67 36.94
CA THR A 93 26.33 39.80 38.16
C THR A 93 27.14 38.53 38.39
N SER A 94 28.04 38.54 39.38
CA SER A 94 28.84 37.37 39.74
C SER A 94 28.00 36.19 40.28
N ILE A 95 26.74 36.43 40.69
CA ILE A 95 25.90 35.43 41.35
C ILE A 95 24.64 35.12 40.54
N GLU A 96 24.02 36.13 39.91
CA GLU A 96 22.72 36.00 39.24
C GLU A 96 22.62 36.80 37.94
N VAL A 97 21.65 36.44 37.09
CA VAL A 97 21.25 37.17 35.88
C VAL A 97 19.90 37.83 36.13
N PHE A 98 19.87 39.16 36.13
CA PHE A 98 18.62 39.93 36.19
C PHE A 98 18.13 40.27 34.78
N ILE A 99 16.84 40.07 34.56
CA ILE A 99 16.13 40.47 33.35
C ILE A 99 15.25 41.65 33.74
N MET A 100 15.52 42.83 33.19
CA MET A 100 14.72 44.03 33.41
C MET A 100 13.91 44.39 32.17
N GLU A 101 12.69 44.89 32.40
CA GLU A 101 11.84 45.44 31.36
C GLU A 101 12.37 46.80 30.88
N LYS A 102 11.88 47.29 29.74
CA LYS A 102 12.33 48.58 29.16
C LYS A 102 12.12 49.77 30.10
N ASP A 103 11.19 49.65 31.02
CA ASP A 103 10.79 50.69 31.97
C ASP A 103 11.58 50.64 33.30
N GLY A 104 12.50 49.67 33.45
CA GLY A 104 13.41 49.55 34.60
C GLY A 104 13.00 48.54 35.68
N ASP A 105 11.80 47.96 35.57
CA ASP A 105 11.31 46.96 36.53
C ASP A 105 12.00 45.59 36.38
N VAL A 106 12.25 44.93 37.51
CA VAL A 106 12.85 43.59 37.53
C VAL A 106 11.78 42.55 37.17
N LYS A 107 11.92 41.96 35.98
CA LYS A 107 11.02 40.95 35.44
C LYS A 107 11.37 39.54 35.91
N ASN A 108 12.65 39.23 36.03
CA ASN A 108 13.10 37.91 36.47
C ASN A 108 14.53 37.95 37.02
N CYS A 109 14.84 37.06 37.97
CA CYS A 109 16.20 36.81 38.44
C CYS A 109 16.51 35.32 38.36
N ILE A 110 17.68 34.97 37.79
CA ILE A 110 18.11 33.59 37.60
C ILE A 110 19.51 33.38 38.16
N PRO A 111 19.65 32.58 39.24
CA PRO A 111 20.96 32.28 39.81
C PRO A 111 21.85 31.48 38.86
N TRP A 112 23.16 31.77 38.82
CA TRP A 112 24.11 30.98 38.04
C TRP A 112 24.22 29.51 38.48
N LYS A 113 23.85 29.21 39.73
CA LYS A 113 23.75 27.84 40.25
C LYS A 113 22.78 26.99 39.42
N GLU A 114 21.75 27.61 38.85
CA GLU A 114 20.76 26.94 38.01
C GLU A 114 21.25 26.71 36.57
N LEU A 115 22.41 27.25 36.18
CA LEU A 115 22.97 27.04 34.84
C LEU A 115 23.39 25.58 34.67
N LYS A 116 22.61 24.82 33.91
CA LYS A 116 22.85 23.41 33.60
C LYS A 116 23.92 23.22 32.55
N ARG A 117 23.88 24.03 31.49
CA ARG A 117 24.73 23.85 30.31
C ARG A 117 24.94 25.18 29.61
N LEU A 118 26.13 25.35 29.04
CA LEU A 118 26.46 26.49 28.20
C LEU A 118 27.02 25.98 26.88
N LYS A 119 26.53 26.55 25.77
CA LYS A 119 27.07 26.29 24.42
C LYS A 119 27.41 27.60 23.73
N GLU A 120 28.36 27.55 22.83
CA GLU A 120 28.70 28.68 21.98
C GLU A 120 28.78 28.27 20.51
N ASN A 121 28.44 29.20 19.63
CA ASN A 121 28.76 29.13 18.21
C ASN A 121 29.51 30.40 17.78
N LYS A 122 29.66 30.64 16.46
CA LYS A 122 30.39 31.82 15.96
C LYS A 122 29.75 33.16 16.36
N LYS A 123 28.43 33.22 16.52
CA LYS A 123 27.66 34.46 16.73
C LYS A 123 26.95 34.55 18.10
N TRP A 124 26.67 33.41 18.72
CA TRP A 124 25.78 33.31 19.88
C TRP A 124 26.42 32.51 21.03
N VAL A 125 26.08 32.90 22.25
CA VAL A 125 26.23 32.13 23.49
C VAL A 125 24.84 31.68 23.93
N PHE A 126 24.72 30.42 24.30
CA PHE A 126 23.46 29.78 24.67
C PHE A 126 23.54 29.32 26.12
N LEU A 127 22.70 29.90 26.97
CA LEU A 127 22.59 29.57 28.39
C LEU A 127 21.36 28.68 28.61
N TYR A 128 21.57 27.50 29.18
CA TYR A 128 20.52 26.54 29.50
C TYR A 128 20.44 26.34 31.00
N PHE A 129 19.27 26.57 31.57
CA PHE A 129 19.04 26.43 33.00
C PHE A 129 18.33 25.12 33.33
N THR A 130 18.43 24.71 34.60
CA THR A 130 17.87 23.45 35.11
C THR A 130 16.35 23.37 34.98
N ASP A 131 15.68 24.52 35.06
CA ASP A 131 14.24 24.67 34.95
C ASP A 131 13.75 24.86 33.50
N LEU A 132 14.54 24.42 32.52
CA LEU A 132 14.24 24.52 31.08
C LEU A 132 14.22 25.95 30.52
N ARG A 133 14.57 26.99 31.30
CA ARG A 133 14.80 28.32 30.73
C ARG A 133 15.99 28.30 29.79
N PHE A 134 15.87 29.06 28.71
CA PHE A 134 16.88 29.17 27.66
C PHE A 134 17.08 30.64 27.31
N ILE A 135 18.34 31.10 27.37
CA ILE A 135 18.71 32.49 27.06
C ILE A 135 19.83 32.49 26.00
N PRO A 136 19.51 32.81 24.73
CA PRO A 136 20.50 33.09 23.71
C PRO A 136 21.00 34.54 23.81
N VAL A 137 22.31 34.75 23.81
CA VAL A 137 22.98 36.06 23.90
C VAL A 137 23.93 36.23 22.72
N GLU A 138 23.93 37.40 22.08
CA GLU A 138 24.81 37.68 20.95
C GLU A 138 26.24 37.98 21.42
N LYS A 139 27.25 37.31 20.84
CA LYS A 139 28.66 37.46 21.23
C LYS A 139 29.21 38.89 21.06
N ALA A 140 28.71 39.61 20.06
CA ALA A 140 29.09 40.99 19.80
C ALA A 140 28.58 41.96 20.87
N ALA A 141 27.46 41.62 21.52
CA ALA A 141 26.89 42.43 22.58
C ALA A 141 27.56 42.19 23.95
N ILE A 142 28.34 41.12 24.09
CA ILE A 142 29.11 40.79 25.30
C ILE A 142 30.42 41.61 25.30
N GLN A 143 30.53 42.58 26.21
CA GLN A 143 31.75 43.37 26.42
C GLN A 143 32.94 42.49 26.87
N GLU A 144 34.16 42.98 26.65
CA GLU A 144 35.43 42.25 26.88
C GLU A 144 35.60 41.73 28.33
N SER A 145 35.18 42.49 29.33
CA SER A 145 35.26 42.11 30.76
C SER A 145 34.36 40.91 31.11
N MET A 146 33.14 40.89 30.57
CA MET A 146 32.16 39.82 30.78
C MET A 146 32.59 38.53 30.06
N ARG A 147 33.33 38.63 28.95
CA ARG A 147 33.90 37.45 28.29
C ARG A 147 34.85 36.69 29.20
N GLY A 148 35.65 37.38 30.02
CA GLY A 148 36.60 36.76 30.96
C GLY A 148 35.88 35.90 32.01
N GLU A 149 34.88 36.46 32.69
CA GLU A 149 34.09 35.75 33.71
C GLU A 149 33.25 34.61 33.13
N LEU A 150 32.57 34.84 31.99
CA LEU A 150 31.86 33.79 31.26
C LEU A 150 32.82 32.68 30.85
N ARG A 151 34.03 33.01 30.41
CA ARG A 151 35.07 32.06 29.99
C ARG A 151 35.60 31.24 31.17
N GLN A 152 35.75 31.85 32.35
CA GLN A 152 36.11 31.14 33.58
C GLN A 152 35.00 30.19 34.04
N LEU A 153 33.73 30.62 33.98
CA LEU A 153 32.57 29.75 34.23
C LEU A 153 32.48 28.61 33.21
N LEU A 154 32.74 28.90 31.93
CA LEU A 154 32.86 27.94 30.83
C LEU A 154 33.95 26.89 31.08
N GLU A 155 35.13 27.33 31.53
CA GLU A 155 36.28 26.47 31.81
C GLU A 155 36.04 25.59 33.03
N SER A 156 35.40 26.11 34.08
CA SER A 156 35.02 25.33 35.26
C SER A 156 34.01 24.21 34.97
N LYS A 157 33.17 24.36 33.93
CA LYS A 157 32.15 23.37 33.53
C LYS A 157 32.51 22.58 32.27
N LYS A 158 33.73 22.72 31.75
CA LYS A 158 34.17 22.17 30.46
C LYS A 158 34.48 20.66 30.48
N HIS A 159 33.66 19.85 31.13
CA HIS A 159 33.63 18.41 30.83
C HIS A 159 32.72 18.15 29.62
N ILE A 160 33.14 18.50 28.39
CA ILE A 160 32.32 18.23 27.21
C ILE A 160 33.12 17.63 26.03
N ARG A 161 32.75 16.38 25.76
CA ARG A 161 32.97 15.49 24.60
C ARG A 161 33.21 16.18 23.24
N LYS A 162 34.21 15.62 22.53
CA LYS A 162 34.72 15.96 21.20
C LYS A 162 33.63 16.20 20.14
N VAL A 163 33.74 17.34 19.45
CA VAL A 163 32.92 17.76 18.30
C VAL A 163 33.02 16.80 17.11
N SER A 164 34.07 15.98 17.00
CA SER A 164 34.29 15.05 15.88
C SER A 164 33.28 13.89 15.80
N LEU A 165 32.71 13.46 16.94
CA LEU A 165 31.69 12.40 16.96
C LEU A 165 30.34 12.88 16.39
N ARG A 166 30.20 14.19 16.10
CA ARG A 166 28.93 14.76 15.65
C ARG A 166 28.64 14.50 14.19
N TRP A 167 29.65 14.62 13.33
CA TRP A 167 29.48 14.43 11.89
C TRP A 167 29.31 12.97 11.50
N THR A 168 29.94 12.04 12.22
CA THR A 168 29.83 10.60 11.96
C THR A 168 28.39 10.09 12.09
N VAL A 169 27.64 10.57 13.09
CA VAL A 169 26.23 10.19 13.29
C VAL A 169 25.35 10.69 12.13
N LEU A 170 25.56 11.93 11.67
CA LEU A 170 24.82 12.49 10.52
C LEU A 170 25.11 11.71 9.22
N VAL A 171 26.37 11.37 8.98
CA VAL A 171 26.76 10.53 7.83
C VAL A 171 26.09 9.17 7.92
N LEU A 172 26.05 8.56 9.10
CA LEU A 172 25.40 7.26 9.31
C LEU A 172 23.88 7.32 9.05
N TRP A 173 23.19 8.37 9.50
CA TRP A 173 21.78 8.64 9.15
C TRP A 173 21.59 8.70 7.63
N GLY A 174 22.47 9.44 6.95
CA GLY A 174 22.45 9.56 5.49
C GLY A 174 22.63 8.22 4.79
N LEU A 175 23.65 7.45 5.19
CA LEU A 175 23.93 6.13 4.61
C LEU A 175 22.77 5.16 4.81
N ILE A 176 22.23 5.06 6.04
CA ILE A 176 21.07 4.19 6.32
C ILE A 176 19.89 4.56 5.43
N THR A 177 19.64 5.86 5.24
CA THR A 177 18.54 6.34 4.39
C THR A 177 18.77 6.00 2.93
N VAL A 178 19.96 6.25 2.38
CA VAL A 178 20.28 5.96 0.97
C VAL A 178 20.21 4.46 0.70
N PHE A 179 20.84 3.63 1.54
CA PHE A 179 20.81 2.17 1.38
C PHE A 179 19.42 1.59 1.56
N GLY A 180 18.69 2.03 2.59
CA GLY A 180 17.32 1.61 2.84
C GLY A 180 16.39 1.96 1.69
N MET A 181 16.47 3.19 1.19
CA MET A 181 15.67 3.66 0.05
C MET A 181 16.00 2.89 -1.23
N TYR A 182 17.28 2.67 -1.51
CA TYR A 182 17.70 1.86 -2.66
C TYR A 182 17.18 0.43 -2.57
N ALA A 183 17.33 -0.22 -1.41
CA ALA A 183 16.91 -1.61 -1.20
C ALA A 183 15.39 -1.77 -1.34
N VAL A 184 14.60 -0.91 -0.69
CA VAL A 184 13.13 -0.93 -0.78
C VAL A 184 12.66 -0.54 -2.18
N GLY A 185 13.29 0.47 -2.79
CA GLY A 185 12.98 0.92 -4.15
C GLY A 185 13.20 -0.19 -5.17
N LYS A 186 14.32 -0.94 -5.06
CA LYS A 186 14.59 -2.10 -5.91
C LYS A 186 13.51 -3.18 -5.76
N SER A 187 13.03 -3.45 -4.55
CA SER A 187 11.93 -4.40 -4.31
C SER A 187 10.58 -3.96 -4.90
N ALA A 188 10.40 -2.67 -5.21
CA ALA A 188 9.20 -2.12 -5.82
C ALA A 188 9.23 -2.14 -7.36
N VAL A 189 10.41 -2.28 -7.97
CA VAL A 189 10.56 -2.46 -9.43
C VAL A 189 9.98 -3.82 -9.85
N SER A 190 9.34 -3.88 -11.02
CA SER A 190 8.70 -5.10 -11.55
C SER A 190 9.57 -6.35 -11.37
N TYR A 191 8.93 -7.44 -10.95
CA TYR A 191 9.52 -8.77 -10.72
C TYR A 191 10.64 -8.87 -9.66
N ASN A 192 10.96 -7.82 -8.91
CA ASN A 192 12.08 -7.83 -7.95
C ASN A 192 11.68 -8.12 -6.49
N GLY A 193 10.39 -8.20 -6.15
CA GLY A 193 9.96 -8.52 -4.78
C GLY A 193 8.44 -8.67 -4.62
N LYS A 194 7.97 -9.12 -3.46
CA LYS A 194 6.51 -9.23 -3.21
C LYS A 194 5.78 -7.89 -3.28
N LEU A 195 6.47 -6.78 -2.99
CA LEU A 195 5.93 -5.44 -3.15
C LEU A 195 5.63 -5.12 -4.62
N SER A 196 6.52 -5.48 -5.56
CA SER A 196 6.28 -5.26 -6.99
C SER A 196 5.04 -6.00 -7.47
N TRP A 197 4.87 -7.26 -7.06
CA TRP A 197 3.68 -8.06 -7.38
C TRP A 197 2.40 -7.44 -6.81
N LYS A 198 2.45 -6.91 -5.59
CA LYS A 198 1.29 -6.26 -4.97
C LYS A 198 0.95 -4.93 -5.64
N ILE A 199 1.96 -4.14 -6.02
CA ILE A 199 1.78 -2.92 -6.82
C ILE A 199 1.19 -3.26 -8.19
N GLU A 200 1.68 -4.30 -8.85
CA GLU A 200 1.19 -4.76 -10.15
C GLU A 200 -0.25 -5.26 -10.06
N GLN A 201 -0.59 -6.07 -9.03
CA GLN A 201 -1.96 -6.49 -8.78
C GLN A 201 -2.88 -5.28 -8.59
N TRP A 202 -2.46 -4.29 -7.79
CA TRP A 202 -3.24 -3.06 -7.59
C TRP A 202 -3.41 -2.24 -8.88
N LYS A 203 -2.41 -2.25 -9.77
CA LYS A 203 -2.48 -1.52 -11.04
C LYS A 203 -3.31 -2.23 -12.10
N SER A 204 -3.20 -3.56 -12.20
CA SER A 204 -3.76 -4.36 -13.30
C SER A 204 -5.10 -5.03 -12.98
N VAL A 205 -5.42 -5.25 -11.71
CA VAL A 205 -6.66 -5.90 -11.30
C VAL A 205 -7.71 -4.85 -10.97
N ARG A 206 -8.93 -5.06 -11.47
CA ARG A 206 -10.11 -4.26 -11.20
C ARG A 206 -11.09 -5.10 -10.41
N LYS A 207 -11.63 -4.50 -9.35
CA LYS A 207 -12.65 -5.11 -8.49
C LYS A 207 -14.03 -4.63 -8.95
N VAL A 208 -14.93 -5.56 -9.21
CA VAL A 208 -16.29 -5.34 -9.67
C VAL A 208 -17.26 -5.93 -8.64
N SER A 209 -18.23 -5.12 -8.20
CA SER A 209 -19.25 -5.56 -7.25
C SER A 209 -20.38 -6.27 -7.98
N LEU A 210 -20.80 -7.42 -7.45
CA LEU A 210 -22.00 -8.13 -7.88
C LEU A 210 -23.13 -7.77 -6.90
N ASP A 211 -24.33 -7.49 -7.38
CA ASP A 211 -25.49 -7.19 -6.50
C ASP A 211 -26.21 -8.46 -6.06
N SER A 212 -25.93 -9.57 -6.74
CA SER A 212 -26.36 -10.93 -6.37
C SER A 212 -25.18 -11.87 -6.57
N ASP A 213 -25.04 -12.85 -5.68
CA ASP A 213 -24.12 -13.97 -5.79
C ASP A 213 -24.81 -15.23 -6.29
N ASN A 214 -26.04 -15.13 -6.83
CA ASN A 214 -26.80 -16.26 -7.36
C ASN A 214 -26.70 -16.38 -8.88
N ILE A 215 -26.28 -17.54 -9.38
CA ILE A 215 -26.07 -17.81 -10.82
C ILE A 215 -27.37 -17.79 -11.64
N TYR A 216 -28.50 -18.17 -11.04
CA TYR A 216 -29.80 -18.19 -11.71
C TYR A 216 -30.33 -16.76 -11.94
N GLU A 217 -29.97 -15.84 -11.04
CA GLU A 217 -30.38 -14.44 -11.12
C GLU A 217 -29.42 -13.61 -11.98
N ILE A 218 -28.12 -13.62 -11.66
CA ILE A 218 -27.14 -12.72 -12.29
C ILE A 218 -26.80 -13.16 -13.71
N ARG A 219 -26.76 -14.48 -13.94
CA ARG A 219 -26.36 -15.14 -15.19
C ARG A 219 -25.02 -14.62 -15.75
N LEU A 220 -24.62 -15.11 -16.93
CA LEU A 220 -23.39 -14.64 -17.58
C LEU A 220 -23.51 -13.17 -18.04
N GLU A 221 -24.65 -12.82 -18.62
CA GLU A 221 -24.94 -11.47 -19.14
C GLU A 221 -24.80 -10.39 -18.05
N GLY A 222 -25.46 -10.57 -16.89
CA GLY A 222 -25.40 -9.60 -15.80
C GLY A 222 -24.00 -9.48 -15.18
N MET A 223 -23.17 -10.54 -15.23
CA MET A 223 -21.76 -10.45 -14.86
C MET A 223 -20.98 -9.59 -15.85
N MET A 224 -21.12 -9.85 -17.16
CA MET A 224 -20.42 -9.12 -18.21
C MET A 224 -20.81 -7.63 -18.26
N GLU A 225 -22.10 -7.32 -18.07
CA GLU A 225 -22.59 -5.95 -18.01
C GLU A 225 -21.87 -5.13 -16.92
N ARG A 226 -21.72 -5.71 -15.72
CA ARG A 226 -21.04 -5.06 -14.58
C ARG A 226 -19.56 -4.85 -14.84
N ILE A 227 -18.91 -5.79 -15.51
CA ILE A 227 -17.52 -5.64 -15.95
C ILE A 227 -17.44 -4.45 -16.93
N GLY A 228 -18.33 -4.40 -17.92
CA GLY A 228 -18.39 -3.34 -18.94
C GLY A 228 -18.59 -1.95 -18.37
N ARG A 229 -19.32 -1.80 -17.26
CA ARG A 229 -19.48 -0.50 -16.56
C ARG A 229 -18.18 0.04 -15.94
N ARG A 230 -17.18 -0.80 -15.68
CA ARG A 230 -15.91 -0.40 -15.04
C ARG A 230 -14.70 -0.51 -15.94
N ILE A 231 -14.79 -1.32 -16.98
CA ILE A 231 -13.68 -1.67 -17.86
C ILE A 231 -14.19 -1.60 -19.29
N GLU A 232 -13.45 -0.91 -20.14
CA GLU A 232 -13.69 -0.97 -21.58
C GLU A 232 -13.33 -2.37 -22.09
N ILE A 233 -14.37 -3.13 -22.44
CA ILE A 233 -14.27 -4.47 -23.01
C ILE A 233 -14.08 -4.34 -24.53
N SER A 234 -13.26 -5.24 -25.10
CA SER A 234 -13.02 -5.29 -26.54
C SER A 234 -14.31 -5.63 -27.31
N PRO A 235 -14.52 -5.08 -28.53
CA PRO A 235 -15.74 -5.31 -29.30
C PRO A 235 -15.95 -6.76 -29.71
N HIS A 236 -14.87 -7.49 -29.98
CA HIS A 236 -14.91 -8.92 -30.29
C HIS A 236 -14.17 -9.71 -29.22
N LEU A 237 -14.77 -10.83 -28.80
CA LEU A 237 -14.26 -11.67 -27.71
C LEU A 237 -14.27 -13.13 -28.14
N SER A 238 -13.21 -13.83 -27.75
CA SER A 238 -13.14 -15.29 -27.83
C SER A 238 -12.93 -15.87 -26.44
N VAL A 239 -13.66 -16.93 -26.10
CA VAL A 239 -13.54 -17.60 -24.81
C VAL A 239 -12.60 -18.80 -24.89
N LYS A 240 -11.58 -18.80 -24.04
CA LYS A 240 -10.67 -19.95 -23.92
C LYS A 240 -11.20 -20.97 -22.93
N ASN A 241 -11.64 -20.50 -21.77
CA ASN A 241 -12.22 -21.32 -20.73
C ASN A 241 -13.26 -20.50 -19.97
N TYR A 242 -14.25 -21.21 -19.46
CA TYR A 242 -15.22 -20.71 -18.51
C TYR A 242 -15.62 -21.85 -17.60
N SER A 243 -15.47 -21.65 -16.29
CA SER A 243 -15.92 -22.61 -15.29
C SER A 243 -16.54 -21.88 -14.11
N VAL A 244 -17.60 -22.47 -13.57
CA VAL A 244 -18.30 -21.98 -12.38
C VAL A 244 -18.59 -23.15 -11.47
N GLN A 245 -18.40 -22.96 -10.16
CA GLN A 245 -18.94 -23.86 -9.15
C GLN A 245 -19.96 -23.11 -8.31
N PHE A 246 -21.07 -23.75 -7.99
CA PHE A 246 -22.19 -23.13 -7.29
C PHE A 246 -22.97 -24.17 -6.48
N GLN A 247 -23.68 -23.68 -5.47
CA GLN A 247 -24.49 -24.50 -4.57
C GLN A 247 -25.86 -24.77 -5.18
N ALA A 248 -26.59 -25.72 -4.59
CA ALA A 248 -27.92 -26.10 -5.07
C ALA A 248 -28.96 -24.98 -5.07
N ASP A 249 -28.80 -23.96 -4.23
CA ASP A 249 -29.65 -22.78 -4.22
C ASP A 249 -29.24 -21.72 -5.28
N GLY A 250 -28.19 -21.98 -6.05
CA GLY A 250 -27.65 -21.10 -7.07
C GLY A 250 -26.51 -20.20 -6.59
N THR A 251 -26.19 -20.19 -5.30
CA THR A 251 -25.14 -19.31 -4.80
C THR A 251 -23.78 -19.74 -5.37
N ILE A 252 -23.08 -18.81 -6.02
CA ILE A 252 -21.80 -19.02 -6.72
C ILE A 252 -20.65 -19.14 -5.72
N ASP A 253 -19.87 -20.21 -5.78
CA ASP A 253 -18.67 -20.38 -4.95
C ASP A 253 -17.42 -19.86 -5.67
N THR A 254 -17.24 -20.27 -6.94
CA THR A 254 -16.09 -19.85 -7.75
C THR A 254 -16.49 -19.58 -9.21
N ILE A 255 -15.80 -18.63 -9.84
CA ILE A 255 -15.83 -18.41 -11.29
C ILE A 255 -14.39 -18.29 -11.76
N ASP A 256 -14.07 -18.93 -12.88
CA ASP A 256 -12.84 -18.71 -13.63
C ASP A 256 -13.17 -18.58 -15.12
N MET A 257 -12.73 -17.47 -15.73
CA MET A 257 -12.95 -17.21 -17.15
C MET A 257 -11.75 -16.50 -17.77
N PHE A 258 -11.36 -16.93 -18.95
CA PHE A 258 -10.32 -16.27 -19.75
C PHE A 258 -10.87 -15.90 -21.13
N LEU A 259 -10.82 -14.60 -21.42
CA LEU A 259 -11.26 -14.04 -22.69
C LEU A 259 -10.08 -13.44 -23.44
N TYR A 260 -9.96 -13.78 -24.72
CA TYR A 260 -9.17 -13.03 -25.68
C TYR A 260 -10.04 -11.93 -26.27
N GLY A 261 -9.56 -10.70 -26.30
CA GLY A 261 -10.27 -9.55 -26.83
C GLY A 261 -9.55 -8.94 -28.02
N PHE A 262 -10.35 -8.63 -29.03
CA PHE A 262 -9.89 -8.16 -30.34
C PHE A 262 -10.50 -6.80 -30.65
N ASP A 263 -9.75 -5.97 -31.36
CA ASP A 263 -10.23 -4.68 -31.84
C ASP A 263 -11.28 -4.86 -32.95
N GLY A 264 -11.85 -3.74 -33.45
CA GLY A 264 -12.84 -3.78 -34.53
C GLY A 264 -12.33 -4.34 -35.87
N ASN A 265 -11.03 -4.60 -36.00
CA ASN A 265 -10.41 -5.24 -37.17
C ASN A 265 -9.99 -6.69 -36.88
N TYR A 266 -10.48 -7.29 -35.79
CA TYR A 266 -10.15 -8.64 -35.35
C TYR A 266 -8.66 -8.86 -35.04
N LYS A 267 -7.93 -7.80 -34.68
CA LYS A 267 -6.54 -7.90 -34.20
C LYS A 267 -6.47 -8.05 -32.68
N PRO A 268 -5.49 -8.79 -32.13
CA PRO A 268 -5.30 -8.91 -30.70
C PRO A 268 -5.19 -7.53 -30.03
N HIS A 269 -6.02 -7.28 -29.01
CA HIS A 269 -6.09 -5.99 -28.34
C HIS A 269 -5.86 -6.14 -26.83
N ARG A 270 -6.67 -6.96 -26.14
CA ARG A 270 -6.59 -7.14 -24.68
C ARG A 270 -7.02 -8.54 -24.26
N ASN A 271 -6.39 -9.12 -23.24
CA ASN A 271 -6.89 -10.31 -22.56
C ASN A 271 -7.53 -9.96 -21.23
N TYR A 272 -8.53 -10.75 -20.84
CA TYR A 272 -9.25 -10.61 -19.59
C TYR A 272 -9.16 -11.94 -18.83
N LEU A 273 -8.53 -11.91 -17.66
CA LEU A 273 -8.64 -12.98 -16.69
C LEU A 273 -9.66 -12.54 -15.63
N ILE A 274 -10.80 -13.24 -15.59
CA ILE A 274 -11.93 -12.93 -14.72
C ILE A 274 -12.06 -14.06 -13.72
N TRP A 275 -12.13 -13.72 -12.44
CA TRP A 275 -12.34 -14.73 -11.39
C TRP A 275 -13.17 -14.21 -10.22
N TYR A 276 -13.86 -15.13 -9.56
CA TYR A 276 -14.61 -14.91 -8.33
C TYR A 276 -14.29 -16.05 -7.37
N ASP A 277 -14.15 -15.72 -6.08
CA ASP A 277 -13.88 -16.71 -5.04
C ASP A 277 -14.55 -16.23 -3.74
N ARG A 278 -15.64 -16.90 -3.36
CA ARG A 278 -16.46 -16.52 -2.22
C ARG A 278 -15.68 -16.50 -0.90
N ASP A 279 -14.72 -17.40 -0.73
CA ASP A 279 -13.92 -17.51 0.51
C ASP A 279 -12.97 -16.33 0.70
N LYS A 280 -12.64 -15.62 -0.39
CA LYS A 280 -11.79 -14.43 -0.34
C LYS A 280 -12.62 -13.17 -0.07
N ASP A 281 -13.52 -12.84 -0.99
CA ASP A 281 -14.54 -11.80 -0.80
C ASP A 281 -15.65 -11.91 -1.86
N LYS A 282 -16.80 -11.29 -1.58
CA LYS A 282 -17.94 -11.24 -2.50
C LYS A 282 -17.71 -10.25 -3.65
N SER A 283 -16.67 -10.45 -4.45
CA SER A 283 -16.36 -9.54 -5.55
C SER A 283 -15.73 -10.26 -6.73
N LEU A 284 -16.11 -9.80 -7.92
CA LEU A 284 -15.56 -10.28 -9.18
C LEU A 284 -14.29 -9.49 -9.50
N TYR A 285 -13.22 -10.19 -9.82
CA TYR A 285 -11.95 -9.61 -10.19
C TYR A 285 -11.71 -9.75 -11.67
N VAL A 286 -11.18 -8.70 -12.27
CA VAL A 286 -10.81 -8.70 -13.69
C VAL A 286 -9.40 -8.16 -13.82
N ARG A 287 -8.49 -8.98 -14.34
CA ARG A 287 -7.16 -8.53 -14.77
C ARG A 287 -7.19 -8.30 -16.27
N VAL A 288 -6.82 -7.09 -16.67
CA VAL A 288 -6.67 -6.71 -18.08
C VAL A 288 -5.20 -6.76 -18.45
N GLN A 289 -4.88 -7.46 -19.53
CA GLN A 289 -3.54 -7.49 -20.11
C GLN A 289 -3.61 -6.91 -21.53
N ASN A 290 -2.87 -5.83 -21.77
CA ASN A 290 -2.80 -5.21 -23.10
C ASN A 290 -1.92 -6.06 -24.03
N LEU A 291 -2.39 -6.27 -25.26
CA LEU A 291 -1.72 -7.04 -26.31
C LEU A 291 -1.47 -6.21 -27.58
N GLU A 292 -1.76 -4.90 -27.57
CA GLU A 292 -1.51 -4.03 -28.73
C GLU A 292 -0.07 -4.18 -29.26
N GLY A 293 0.06 -4.52 -30.55
CA GLY A 293 1.34 -4.68 -31.23
C GLY A 293 2.04 -6.03 -30.98
N ILE A 294 1.42 -6.97 -30.27
CA ILE A 294 1.90 -8.34 -30.11
C ILE A 294 1.19 -9.22 -31.15
N GLU A 295 1.87 -9.52 -32.25
CA GLU A 295 1.44 -10.52 -33.22
C GLU A 295 2.13 -11.84 -32.89
N GLY A 296 1.35 -12.84 -32.43
CA GLY A 296 1.84 -14.17 -32.07
C GLY A 296 1.11 -15.26 -32.84
N ASP A 297 1.74 -16.41 -33.01
CA ASP A 297 1.08 -17.58 -33.59
C ASP A 297 -0.04 -18.07 -32.65
N GLY A 298 -1.22 -18.35 -33.18
CA GLY A 298 -2.41 -18.73 -32.39
C GLY A 298 -3.18 -17.58 -31.72
N THR A 299 -2.92 -16.32 -32.06
CA THR A 299 -3.72 -15.17 -31.61
C THR A 299 -4.72 -14.69 -32.66
N ALA A 300 -5.01 -15.48 -33.69
CA ALA A 300 -6.03 -15.14 -34.68
C ALA A 300 -7.43 -15.34 -34.09
N TYR A 301 -8.37 -14.52 -34.54
CA TYR A 301 -9.78 -14.68 -34.17
C TYR A 301 -10.33 -15.98 -34.76
N ASP A 302 -10.95 -16.81 -33.91
CA ASP A 302 -11.62 -18.04 -34.32
C ASP A 302 -13.13 -17.93 -34.04
N LEU A 303 -13.93 -18.03 -35.11
CA LEU A 303 -15.39 -18.00 -35.06
C LEU A 303 -15.99 -19.14 -34.23
N ASP A 304 -15.29 -20.27 -34.08
CA ASP A 304 -15.76 -21.38 -33.23
C ASP A 304 -15.48 -21.14 -31.74
N SER A 305 -14.71 -20.10 -31.42
CA SER A 305 -14.40 -19.67 -30.06
C SER A 305 -15.10 -18.38 -29.65
N ASP A 306 -15.94 -17.83 -30.53
CA ASP A 306 -16.67 -16.57 -30.33
C ASP A 306 -17.47 -16.60 -29.02
N PHE A 307 -17.30 -15.57 -28.21
CA PHE A 307 -17.93 -15.46 -26.89
C PHE A 307 -19.46 -15.50 -26.96
N SER A 308 -20.05 -15.01 -28.05
CA SER A 308 -21.51 -15.03 -28.25
C SER A 308 -22.11 -16.44 -28.22
N ILE A 309 -21.33 -17.46 -28.58
CA ILE A 309 -21.75 -18.86 -28.48
C ILE A 309 -22.00 -19.23 -27.01
N LEU A 310 -21.09 -18.85 -26.12
CA LEU A 310 -21.25 -19.08 -24.69
C LEU A 310 -22.41 -18.26 -24.11
N GLU A 311 -22.60 -17.02 -24.56
CA GLU A 311 -23.74 -16.19 -24.16
C GLU A 311 -25.07 -16.87 -24.49
N ILE A 312 -25.24 -17.33 -25.74
CA ILE A 312 -26.43 -18.05 -26.20
C ILE A 312 -26.64 -19.32 -25.35
N MET A 313 -25.61 -20.15 -25.17
CA MET A 313 -25.73 -21.39 -24.41
C MET A 313 -26.15 -21.11 -22.95
N MET A 314 -25.53 -20.13 -22.29
CA MET A 314 -25.86 -19.76 -20.91
C MET A 314 -27.25 -19.12 -20.78
N GLU A 315 -27.75 -18.48 -21.83
CA GLU A 315 -29.11 -17.92 -21.87
C GLU A 315 -30.17 -19.01 -22.06
N LYS A 316 -29.90 -20.01 -22.90
CA LYS A 316 -30.91 -20.99 -23.34
C LYS A 316 -30.92 -22.30 -22.54
N ILE A 317 -29.82 -22.68 -21.89
CA ILE A 317 -29.77 -23.93 -21.12
C ILE A 317 -30.67 -23.84 -19.88
N PRO A 318 -31.54 -24.84 -19.63
CA PRO A 318 -32.39 -24.91 -18.44
C PRO A 318 -31.57 -25.38 -17.22
N LEU A 319 -30.60 -24.56 -16.80
CA LEU A 319 -29.59 -24.92 -15.80
C LEU A 319 -30.20 -25.38 -14.47
N GLU A 320 -31.19 -24.65 -13.96
CA GLU A 320 -31.86 -24.97 -12.70
C GLU A 320 -32.60 -26.30 -12.78
N GLU A 321 -33.30 -26.55 -13.90
CA GLU A 321 -34.00 -27.80 -14.14
C GLU A 321 -33.03 -28.99 -14.23
N ASP A 322 -31.91 -28.83 -14.95
CA ASP A 322 -30.90 -29.88 -15.09
C ASP A 322 -30.32 -30.31 -13.74
N VAL A 323 -29.97 -29.37 -12.88
CA VAL A 323 -29.36 -29.71 -11.58
C VAL A 323 -30.38 -30.18 -10.54
N SER A 324 -31.63 -29.73 -10.65
CA SER A 324 -32.72 -30.13 -9.73
C SER A 324 -32.98 -31.65 -9.73
N GLN A 325 -32.64 -32.32 -10.83
CA GLN A 325 -32.83 -33.77 -11.00
C GLN A 325 -31.89 -34.60 -10.12
N TRP A 326 -30.70 -34.07 -9.81
CA TRP A 326 -29.65 -34.82 -9.10
C TRP A 326 -29.74 -34.73 -7.58
N LYS A 327 -30.39 -33.70 -7.02
CA LYS A 327 -30.50 -33.47 -5.57
C LYS A 327 -29.16 -33.48 -4.83
N GLU A 328 -28.11 -32.99 -5.47
CA GLU A 328 -26.78 -32.85 -4.86
C GLU A 328 -26.60 -31.46 -4.25
N LYS A 329 -25.50 -31.26 -3.53
CA LYS A 329 -25.23 -29.99 -2.82
C LYS A 329 -24.52 -28.96 -3.68
N GLU A 330 -23.65 -29.43 -4.57
CA GLU A 330 -22.71 -28.60 -5.33
C GLU A 330 -22.66 -29.04 -6.79
N TYR A 331 -22.70 -28.06 -7.67
CA TYR A 331 -22.76 -28.22 -9.11
C TYR A 331 -21.69 -27.39 -9.79
N GLY A 332 -21.34 -27.80 -11.01
CA GLY A 332 -20.34 -27.13 -11.81
C GLY A 332 -20.77 -26.94 -13.26
N LEU A 333 -20.31 -25.83 -13.84
CA LEU A 333 -20.33 -25.55 -15.26
C LEU A 333 -18.91 -25.57 -15.80
N LEU A 334 -18.72 -26.15 -16.98
CA LEU A 334 -17.43 -26.15 -17.68
C LEU A 334 -17.63 -25.99 -19.18
N TYR A 335 -17.15 -24.88 -19.72
CA TYR A 335 -17.02 -24.64 -21.16
C TYR A 335 -15.67 -25.14 -21.66
N LYS A 336 -15.68 -25.98 -22.70
CA LYS A 336 -14.47 -26.59 -23.28
C LYS A 336 -14.10 -26.05 -24.67
N GLY A 337 -14.78 -25.00 -25.16
CA GLY A 337 -14.58 -24.54 -26.53
C GLY A 337 -14.92 -25.64 -27.54
N ASN A 338 -14.26 -25.59 -28.70
CA ASN A 338 -14.44 -26.55 -29.79
C ASN A 338 -13.85 -27.94 -29.43
N TYR A 339 -14.61 -28.71 -28.65
CA TYR A 339 -14.19 -30.00 -28.11
C TYR A 339 -14.66 -31.15 -29.00
N ASN A 340 -13.82 -32.17 -29.18
CA ASN A 340 -14.17 -33.39 -29.92
C ASN A 340 -14.58 -34.49 -28.94
N TRP A 341 -15.85 -34.88 -28.97
CA TRP A 341 -16.42 -35.99 -28.20
C TRP A 341 -16.29 -37.34 -28.91
N GLY A 342 -15.82 -37.36 -30.16
CA GLY A 342 -15.73 -38.57 -30.96
C GLY A 342 -17.11 -39.19 -31.14
N SER A 343 -17.21 -40.49 -30.85
CA SER A 343 -18.46 -41.24 -30.94
C SER A 343 -19.19 -41.39 -29.59
N ASP A 344 -18.66 -40.85 -28.50
CA ASP A 344 -19.34 -40.87 -27.20
C ASP A 344 -20.57 -39.96 -27.27
N LYS A 345 -21.73 -40.50 -26.90
CA LYS A 345 -23.04 -39.82 -26.88
C LYS A 345 -23.58 -39.65 -25.46
N THR A 346 -22.81 -40.06 -24.47
CA THR A 346 -23.25 -40.15 -23.07
C THR A 346 -23.56 -38.76 -22.53
N GLY A 347 -24.82 -38.52 -22.16
CA GLY A 347 -25.28 -37.24 -21.61
C GLY A 347 -25.25 -36.05 -22.59
N LEU A 348 -25.03 -36.30 -23.89
CA LEU A 348 -24.91 -35.26 -24.90
C LEU A 348 -26.28 -34.78 -25.41
N ARG A 349 -26.37 -33.47 -25.59
CA ARG A 349 -27.51 -32.74 -26.14
C ARG A 349 -26.99 -31.70 -27.13
N PHE A 350 -27.56 -31.63 -28.31
CA PHE A 350 -27.32 -30.52 -29.22
C PHE A 350 -28.21 -29.35 -28.84
N ILE A 351 -27.66 -28.15 -28.94
CA ILE A 351 -28.39 -26.89 -28.78
C ILE A 351 -28.10 -26.01 -29.98
N ASP A 352 -29.14 -25.47 -30.60
CA ASP A 352 -29.01 -24.51 -31.69
C ASP A 352 -29.09 -23.06 -31.19
N ARG A 353 -29.01 -22.10 -32.12
CA ARG A 353 -29.11 -20.67 -31.82
C ARG A 353 -30.44 -20.27 -31.17
N ASP A 354 -31.52 -20.97 -31.48
CA ASP A 354 -32.86 -20.69 -30.97
C ASP A 354 -33.09 -21.32 -29.58
N GLY A 355 -32.16 -22.18 -29.15
CA GLY A 355 -32.23 -22.92 -27.88
C GLY A 355 -32.95 -24.27 -28.02
N SER A 356 -33.24 -24.73 -29.24
CA SER A 356 -33.87 -26.03 -29.45
C SER A 356 -32.89 -27.13 -29.08
N VAL A 357 -33.33 -28.02 -28.18
CA VAL A 357 -32.51 -29.13 -27.71
C VAL A 357 -32.86 -30.40 -28.49
N SER A 358 -31.86 -31.05 -29.07
CA SER A 358 -32.01 -32.34 -29.74
C SER A 358 -30.97 -33.36 -29.28
N LEU A 359 -31.26 -34.65 -29.44
CA LEU A 359 -30.32 -35.71 -29.11
C LEU A 359 -29.48 -36.10 -30.33
N PRO A 360 -28.22 -36.54 -30.14
CA PRO A 360 -27.41 -37.02 -31.25
C PRO A 360 -28.02 -38.22 -31.97
N SER A 361 -27.95 -38.21 -33.30
CA SER A 361 -28.41 -39.35 -34.11
C SER A 361 -27.53 -40.58 -33.83
N PRO A 362 -28.07 -41.81 -33.82
CA PRO A 362 -27.28 -43.04 -33.72
C PRO A 362 -26.19 -43.15 -34.80
N GLU A 363 -26.39 -42.55 -35.97
CA GLU A 363 -25.49 -42.62 -37.13
C GLU A 363 -24.33 -41.61 -37.09
N GLU A 364 -24.37 -40.63 -36.17
CA GLU A 364 -23.35 -39.60 -36.06
C GLU A 364 -22.07 -40.19 -35.45
N TRP A 365 -20.98 -40.21 -36.23
CA TRP A 365 -19.73 -40.91 -35.88
C TRP A 365 -18.68 -39.98 -35.25
N GLU A 366 -18.79 -38.67 -35.47
CA GLU A 366 -17.92 -37.65 -34.88
C GLU A 366 -18.76 -36.46 -34.42
N ILE A 367 -18.78 -36.24 -33.11
CA ILE A 367 -19.46 -35.11 -32.47
C ILE A 367 -18.41 -34.12 -32.00
N LYS A 368 -18.38 -32.95 -32.64
CA LYS A 368 -17.44 -31.88 -32.33
C LYS A 368 -18.14 -30.54 -32.30
N GLY A 369 -17.77 -29.68 -31.35
CA GLY A 369 -18.25 -28.31 -31.32
C GLY A 369 -18.05 -27.62 -29.97
N PRO A 370 -18.40 -26.32 -29.89
CA PRO A 370 -18.46 -25.57 -28.64
C PRO A 370 -19.29 -26.31 -27.60
N SER A 371 -18.67 -26.66 -26.48
CA SER A 371 -19.28 -27.58 -25.50
C SER A 371 -19.35 -26.96 -24.11
N LEU A 372 -20.54 -27.01 -23.50
CA LEU A 372 -20.80 -26.59 -22.12
C LEU A 372 -21.36 -27.77 -21.33
N SER A 373 -20.66 -28.18 -20.28
CA SER A 373 -21.06 -29.30 -19.42
C SER A 373 -21.58 -28.81 -18.07
N VAL A 374 -22.73 -29.34 -17.65
CA VAL A 374 -23.27 -29.23 -16.30
C VAL A 374 -22.98 -30.54 -15.57
N TYR A 375 -22.45 -30.49 -14.35
CA TYR A 375 -22.05 -31.70 -13.61
C TYR A 375 -22.20 -31.54 -12.09
N CYS A 376 -22.24 -32.67 -11.38
CA CYS A 376 -22.15 -32.72 -9.92
C CYS A 376 -20.67 -32.72 -9.48
N VAL A 377 -20.29 -31.79 -8.60
CA VAL A 377 -18.90 -31.65 -8.15
C VAL A 377 -18.49 -32.90 -7.35
N GLY A 378 -17.40 -33.56 -7.77
CA GLY A 378 -16.84 -34.73 -7.09
C GLY A 378 -17.58 -36.05 -7.33
N ARG A 379 -18.61 -36.07 -8.19
CA ARG A 379 -19.42 -37.27 -8.49
C ARG A 379 -19.54 -37.57 -9.99
N GLN A 380 -18.62 -37.07 -10.81
CA GLN A 380 -18.68 -37.19 -12.27
C GLN A 380 -18.53 -38.63 -12.79
N GLU A 381 -17.98 -39.55 -11.99
CA GLU A 381 -17.89 -40.98 -12.31
C GLU A 381 -19.20 -41.73 -12.00
N GLU A 382 -20.04 -41.19 -11.10
CA GLU A 382 -21.30 -41.80 -10.65
C GLU A 382 -22.52 -41.20 -11.35
N ILE A 383 -22.48 -39.88 -11.59
CA ILE A 383 -23.57 -39.10 -12.17
C ILE A 383 -23.09 -38.55 -13.51
N THR A 384 -23.72 -39.02 -14.59
CA THR A 384 -23.45 -38.55 -15.94
C THR A 384 -23.72 -37.06 -16.09
N PRO A 385 -22.72 -36.24 -16.48
CA PRO A 385 -22.91 -34.83 -16.80
C PRO A 385 -23.89 -34.60 -17.96
N VAL A 386 -24.67 -33.52 -17.90
CA VAL A 386 -25.40 -33.01 -19.07
C VAL A 386 -24.43 -32.17 -19.89
N ARG A 387 -24.25 -32.53 -21.17
CA ARG A 387 -23.27 -31.92 -22.06
C ARG A 387 -24.00 -31.29 -23.25
N TYR A 388 -24.04 -29.97 -23.29
CA TYR A 388 -24.58 -29.23 -24.42
C TYR A 388 -23.48 -28.99 -25.45
N VAL A 389 -23.75 -29.34 -26.71
CA VAL A 389 -22.87 -29.05 -27.85
C VAL A 389 -23.61 -28.11 -28.79
N TYR A 390 -23.03 -26.95 -29.05
CA TYR A 390 -23.62 -25.97 -29.94
C TYR A 390 -23.56 -26.44 -31.40
N LYS A 391 -24.71 -26.47 -32.07
CA LYS A 391 -24.82 -26.67 -33.53
C LYS A 391 -25.19 -25.34 -34.18
N LYS A 392 -24.39 -24.94 -35.18
CA LYS A 392 -24.60 -23.71 -35.95
C LYS A 392 -25.81 -23.80 -36.86
#